data_AF-A0A452YAY1-F1
#
_entry.id   AF-A0A452YAY1-F1
#
_cell.length_a   1.000
_cell.length_b   1.000
_cell.length_c   1.000
_cell.angle_alpha   90.00
_cell.angle_beta   90.00
_cell.angle_gamma   90.00
#
_symmetry.space_group_name_H-M   'P 1'
#
loop_
_entity.id
_entity.type
_entity.pdbx_description
1 polymer ?
#
loop_
_entity_poly.entity_id
_entity_poly.type
_entity_poly.pdbx_seq_one_letter_code
_entity_poly.pdbx_strand_id
1 'polypeptide(L)'
;VADELVAEFADPNSNIGSPDPDNPNTQQYDEKNIRRRVYDALNVLMAMDIISKDKKEIQWKGLPRTSLSDIDKLKTEVIGLKGRIDKKSAYLQELQDQYVGLQNLVERNEQLYGSGDAPSGGVALPFILVQ
;
A
#
# COMPACT_ATOMS: atom_id res chain seq x y z
N VAL A 1 6.68 -2.47 -36.52
CA VAL A 1 6.67 -1.59 -35.33
C VAL A 1 7.70 -0.46 -35.40
N ALA A 2 9.00 -0.67 -35.17
CA ALA A 2 9.95 0.46 -35.17
C ALA A 2 10.03 1.16 -36.54
N ASP A 3 10.07 0.40 -37.63
CA ASP A 3 10.12 0.96 -38.99
C ASP A 3 8.80 1.61 -39.43
N GLU A 4 7.65 1.12 -38.92
CA GLU A 4 6.34 1.75 -39.12
C GLU A 4 6.30 3.12 -38.44
N LEU A 5 6.77 3.20 -37.18
CA LEU A 5 6.83 4.47 -36.44
C LEU A 5 7.83 5.45 -37.06
N VAL A 6 8.97 4.99 -37.57
CA VAL A 6 9.92 5.85 -38.29
C VAL A 6 9.28 6.42 -39.56
N ALA A 7 8.51 5.62 -40.30
CA ALA A 7 7.82 6.07 -41.50
C ALA A 7 6.72 7.11 -41.18
N GLU A 8 5.91 6.87 -40.15
CA GLU A 8 4.88 7.82 -39.70
C GLU A 8 5.46 9.18 -39.26
N PHE A 9 6.64 9.17 -38.66
CA PHE A 9 7.33 10.40 -38.24
C PHE A 9 8.08 11.11 -39.39
N ALA A 10 8.37 10.41 -40.48
CA ALA A 10 9.00 10.98 -41.67
C ALA A 10 7.97 11.60 -42.64
N ASP A 11 6.68 11.33 -42.44
CA ASP A 11 5.62 11.86 -43.29
C ASP A 11 5.46 13.38 -43.11
N PRO A 12 5.62 14.19 -44.18
CA PRO A 12 5.61 15.66 -44.09
C PRO A 12 4.22 16.24 -43.79
N ASN A 13 3.18 15.41 -43.79
CA ASN A 13 1.82 15.78 -43.41
C ASN A 13 1.55 15.60 -41.91
N SER A 14 2.50 14.98 -41.18
CA SER A 14 2.49 14.91 -39.72
C SER A 14 3.07 16.21 -39.16
N ASN A 15 2.40 16.81 -38.17
CA ASN A 15 2.54 18.22 -37.78
C ASN A 15 3.82 18.54 -36.96
N ILE A 16 4.93 17.85 -37.22
CA ILE A 16 6.23 18.02 -36.55
C ILE A 16 7.31 18.27 -37.61
N GLY A 17 7.78 19.53 -37.64
CA GLY A 17 9.04 19.98 -38.23
C GLY A 17 9.40 19.42 -39.60
N SER A 18 9.15 20.19 -40.65
CA SER A 18 9.79 19.98 -41.96
C SER A 18 11.30 19.74 -41.78
N PRO A 19 11.91 18.79 -42.51
CA PRO A 19 13.34 18.53 -42.39
C PRO A 19 14.12 19.81 -42.62
N ASP A 20 15.03 20.13 -41.69
CA ASP A 20 15.88 21.30 -41.76
C ASP A 20 16.69 21.25 -43.07
N PRO A 21 16.45 22.14 -44.06
CA PRO A 21 17.04 22.03 -45.38
C PRO A 21 18.57 22.16 -45.37
N ASP A 22 19.14 22.69 -44.28
CA ASP A 22 20.58 22.87 -44.10
C ASP A 22 21.26 21.66 -43.44
N ASN A 23 20.51 20.65 -42.99
CA ASN A 23 21.08 19.45 -42.35
C ASN A 23 20.38 18.14 -42.79
N PRO A 24 20.83 17.54 -43.91
CA PRO A 24 20.24 16.30 -44.44
C PRO A 24 20.40 15.06 -43.53
N ASN A 25 21.18 15.15 -42.45
CA ASN A 25 21.35 14.05 -41.51
C ASN A 25 20.30 14.01 -40.39
N THR A 26 19.47 15.04 -40.23
CA THR A 26 18.41 15.12 -39.19
C THR A 26 17.49 13.91 -39.20
N GLN A 27 16.99 13.53 -40.37
CA GLN A 27 16.14 12.35 -40.56
C GLN A 27 16.81 11.04 -40.09
N GLN A 28 18.12 10.91 -40.30
CA GLN A 28 18.87 9.72 -39.85
C GLN A 28 19.07 9.70 -38.33
N TYR A 29 19.21 10.87 -37.71
CA TYR A 29 19.27 10.99 -36.25
C TYR A 29 17.92 10.68 -35.61
N ASP A 30 16.83 11.14 -36.21
CA ASP A 30 15.47 10.88 -35.75
C ASP A 30 15.12 9.39 -35.84
N GLU A 31 15.47 8.72 -36.95
CA GLU A 31 15.32 7.27 -37.09
C GLU A 31 16.06 6.50 -35.97
N LYS A 32 17.32 6.87 -35.71
CA LYS A 32 18.13 6.24 -34.64
C LYS A 32 17.51 6.48 -33.26
N ASN A 33 17.01 7.69 -33.00
CA ASN A 33 16.39 8.03 -31.73
C ASN A 33 15.10 7.24 -31.52
N ILE A 34 14.20 7.23 -32.50
CA ILE A 34 12.92 6.51 -32.46
C ILE A 34 13.19 5.02 -32.20
N ARG A 35 14.09 4.40 -32.95
CA ARG A 35 14.46 2.99 -32.73
C ARG A 35 14.94 2.74 -31.30
N ARG A 36 15.82 3.60 -30.77
CA ARG A 36 16.31 3.49 -29.39
C ARG A 36 15.17 3.59 -28.38
N ARG A 37 14.21 4.51 -28.57
CA ARG A 37 13.05 4.70 -27.67
C ARG A 37 12.09 3.52 -27.71
N VAL A 38 11.83 2.95 -28.89
CA VAL A 38 10.96 1.77 -29.04
C VAL A 38 11.50 0.59 -28.22
N TYR A 39 12.81 0.36 -28.20
CA TYR A 39 13.37 -0.71 -27.36
C TYR A 39 13.22 -0.45 -25.86
N ASP A 40 13.37 0.80 -25.40
CA ASP A 40 13.11 1.14 -23.99
C ASP A 40 11.65 0.85 -23.61
N ALA A 41 10.71 1.30 -24.45
CA ALA A 41 9.29 1.07 -24.22
C ALA A 41 8.96 -0.43 -24.17
N LEU A 42 9.45 -1.21 -25.15
CA LEU A 42 9.23 -2.66 -25.19
C LEU A 42 9.82 -3.39 -23.97
N ASN A 43 11.01 -2.99 -23.52
CA ASN A 43 11.64 -3.60 -22.35
C ASN A 43 10.85 -3.33 -21.07
N VAL A 44 10.35 -2.11 -20.89
CA VAL A 44 9.51 -1.77 -19.73
C VAL A 44 8.18 -2.52 -19.81
N LEU A 45 7.52 -2.54 -20.96
CA LEU A 45 6.25 -3.25 -21.12
C LEU A 45 6.39 -4.76 -20.87
N MET A 46 7.53 -5.35 -21.24
CA MET A 46 7.86 -6.74 -20.94
C MET A 46 8.12 -6.96 -19.44
N ALA A 47 8.89 -6.06 -18.81
CA ALA A 47 9.16 -6.13 -17.36
C ALA A 47 7.89 -5.97 -16.50
N MET A 48 6.92 -5.19 -17.00
CA MET A 48 5.60 -5.01 -16.39
C MET A 48 4.63 -6.15 -16.71
N ASP A 49 5.08 -7.19 -17.41
CA ASP A 49 4.29 -8.36 -17.85
C ASP A 49 3.09 -8.02 -18.75
N ILE A 50 3.13 -6.87 -19.43
CA ILE A 50 2.06 -6.38 -20.31
C ILE A 50 2.15 -7.02 -21.70
N ILE A 51 3.37 -7.34 -22.14
CA ILE A 51 3.66 -8.03 -23.40
C ILE A 51 4.62 -9.18 -23.16
N SER A 52 4.53 -10.25 -23.96
CA SER A 52 5.58 -11.27 -24.08
C SER A 52 6.31 -11.12 -25.41
N LYS A 53 7.57 -11.56 -25.44
CA LYS A 53 8.38 -11.60 -26.66
C LYS A 53 9.00 -12.98 -26.81
N ASP A 54 8.68 -13.66 -27.91
CA ASP A 54 9.41 -14.85 -28.37
C ASP A 54 10.10 -14.54 -29.69
N LYS A 55 11.43 -14.47 -29.66
CA LYS A 55 12.28 -14.07 -30.79
C LYS A 55 11.82 -12.75 -31.43
N LYS A 56 11.11 -12.83 -32.56
CA LYS A 56 10.59 -11.68 -33.34
C LYS A 56 9.09 -11.47 -33.14
N GLU A 57 8.40 -12.38 -32.45
CA GLU A 57 6.98 -12.28 -32.15
C GLU A 57 6.78 -11.54 -30.82
N ILE A 58 5.87 -10.57 -30.81
CA ILE A 58 5.46 -9.84 -29.62
C ILE A 58 3.96 -10.09 -29.45
N GLN A 59 3.57 -10.62 -28.30
CA GLN A 59 2.17 -10.90 -27.98
C GLN A 59 1.69 -9.95 -26.87
N TRP A 60 0.47 -9.45 -27.03
CA TRP A 60 -0.18 -8.62 -26.02
C TRP A 60 -0.76 -9.51 -24.90
N LYS A 61 -0.26 -9.34 -23.67
CA LYS A 61 -0.77 -10.07 -22.50
C LYS A 61 -1.88 -9.31 -21.77
N GLY A 62 -1.88 -7.98 -21.87
CA GLY A 62 -2.86 -7.11 -21.21
C GLY A 62 -2.26 -6.27 -20.09
N LEU A 63 -2.98 -5.25 -19.63
CA LEU A 63 -2.53 -4.43 -18.49
C LEU A 63 -2.67 -5.23 -17.18
N PRO A 64 -1.78 -5.01 -16.18
CA PRO A 64 -1.95 -5.61 -14.87
C PRO A 64 -3.25 -5.05 -14.29
N ARG A 65 -4.30 -5.87 -14.28
CA ARG A 65 -5.49 -5.56 -13.50
C ARG A 65 -5.14 -5.89 -12.06
N THR A 66 -5.53 -5.04 -11.11
CA THR A 66 -5.65 -5.48 -9.71
C THR A 66 -6.48 -6.76 -9.76
N SER A 67 -5.84 -7.91 -9.54
CA SER A 67 -6.53 -9.17 -9.74
C SER A 67 -7.64 -9.26 -8.70
N LEU A 68 -8.73 -9.98 -8.99
CA LEU A 68 -9.74 -10.25 -7.96
C LEU A 68 -9.09 -10.88 -6.71
N SER A 69 -8.01 -11.63 -6.90
CA SER A 69 -7.18 -12.17 -5.82
C SER A 69 -6.53 -11.08 -4.95
N ASP A 70 -6.02 -9.99 -5.54
CA ASP A 70 -5.42 -8.89 -4.77
C ASP A 70 -6.47 -8.13 -3.96
N ILE A 71 -7.67 -7.95 -4.54
CA ILE A 71 -8.81 -7.36 -3.85
C ILE A 71 -9.24 -8.23 -2.66
N ASP A 72 -9.30 -9.56 -2.85
CA ASP A 72 -9.68 -10.48 -1.79
C ASP A 72 -8.62 -10.55 -0.67
N LYS A 73 -7.33 -10.53 -1.01
CA LYS A 73 -6.23 -10.40 -0.02
C LYS A 73 -6.38 -9.13 0.81
N LEU A 74 -6.61 -7.98 0.16
CA LEU A 74 -6.83 -6.70 0.82
C LEU A 74 -8.06 -6.74 1.76
N LYS A 75 -9.16 -7.36 1.34
CA LYS A 75 -10.34 -7.54 2.19
C LYS A 75 -10.02 -8.39 3.42
N THR A 76 -9.31 -9.51 3.25
CA THR A 76 -8.88 -10.35 4.37
C THR A 76 -8.00 -9.58 5.35
N GLU A 77 -7.07 -8.77 4.84
CA GLU A 77 -6.22 -7.92 5.66
C GLU A 77 -7.02 -6.88 6.45
N VAL A 78 -7.97 -6.19 5.80
CA VAL A 78 -8.87 -5.24 6.47
C VAL A 78 -9.66 -5.90 7.59
N ILE A 79 -10.21 -7.09 7.37
CA ILE A 79 -10.93 -7.85 8.40
C ILE A 79 -10.00 -8.20 9.57
N GLY A 80 -8.78 -8.66 9.27
CA GLY A 80 -7.78 -8.99 10.29
C GLY A 80 -7.34 -7.78 11.12
N LEU A 81 -7.12 -6.64 10.46
CA LEU A 81 -6.76 -5.38 11.12
C LEU A 81 -7.90 -4.89 12.01
N LYS A 82 -9.14 -4.95 11.55
CA LYS A 82 -10.32 -4.58 12.34
C LYS A 82 -10.44 -5.46 13.59
N GLY A 83 -10.30 -6.78 13.45
CA GLY A 83 -10.32 -7.68 14.60
C GLY A 83 -9.20 -7.42 15.62
N ARG A 84 -8.02 -6.97 15.16
CA ARG A 84 -6.93 -6.55 16.06
C ARG A 84 -7.25 -5.24 16.79
N ILE A 85 -7.89 -4.29 16.12
CA ILE A 85 -8.35 -3.04 16.73
C ILE A 85 -9.38 -3.36 17.80
N ASP A 86 -10.40 -4.15 17.48
CA ASP A 86 -11.48 -4.49 18.42
C ASP A 86 -10.94 -5.17 19.68
N LYS A 87 -9.99 -6.11 19.54
CA LYS A 87 -9.30 -6.74 20.68
C LYS A 87 -8.53 -5.74 21.55
N LYS A 88 -7.81 -4.80 20.93
CA LYS A 88 -7.06 -3.77 21.67
C LYS A 88 -8.00 -2.80 22.38
N SER A 89 -9.10 -2.42 21.73
CA SER A 89 -10.13 -1.57 22.34
C SER A 89 -10.79 -2.24 23.54
N ALA A 90 -11.14 -3.52 23.44
CA ALA A 90 -11.71 -4.28 24.55
C ALA A 90 -10.73 -4.39 25.73
N TYR A 91 -9.47 -4.71 25.47
CA TYR A 91 -8.45 -4.78 26.51
C TYR A 91 -8.17 -3.42 27.16
N LEU A 92 -8.17 -2.34 26.38
CA LEU A 92 -8.02 -0.99 26.91
C LEU A 92 -9.18 -0.60 27.83
N GLN A 93 -10.41 -0.94 27.45
CA GLN A 93 -11.60 -0.72 28.27
C GLN A 93 -11.48 -1.46 29.61
N GLU A 94 -11.10 -2.75 29.58
CA GLU A 94 -10.89 -3.53 30.79
C GLU A 94 -9.83 -2.90 31.71
N LEU A 95 -8.71 -2.43 31.14
CA LEU A 95 -7.65 -1.78 31.90
C LEU A 95 -8.11 -0.44 32.50
N GLN A 96 -8.91 0.33 31.77
CA GLN A 96 -9.50 1.57 32.27
C GLN A 96 -10.46 1.31 33.43
N ASP A 97 -11.32 0.29 33.32
CA ASP A 97 -12.26 -0.09 34.36
C ASP A 97 -11.51 -0.56 35.63
N GLN A 98 -10.44 -1.34 35.47
CA GLN A 98 -9.55 -1.73 36.58
C GLN A 98 -8.88 -0.52 37.23
N TYR A 99 -8.36 0.43 36.44
CA TYR A 99 -7.71 1.64 36.95
C TYR A 99 -8.67 2.50 37.77
N VAL A 100 -9.87 2.77 37.23
CA VAL A 100 -10.91 3.52 37.95
C VAL A 100 -11.35 2.78 39.21
N GLY A 101 -11.53 1.46 39.13
CA GLY A 101 -11.88 0.62 40.28
C GLY A 101 -10.84 0.70 41.40
N LEU A 102 -9.55 0.67 41.06
CA LEU A 102 -8.45 0.81 42.02
C LEU A 102 -8.39 2.21 42.63
N GLN A 103 -8.56 3.28 41.83
CA GLN A 103 -8.59 4.64 42.35
C GLN A 103 -9.74 4.84 43.35
N ASN A 104 -10.93 4.38 43.00
CA ASN A 104 -12.10 4.46 43.88
C ASN A 104 -11.89 3.66 45.17
N LEU A 105 -11.23 2.51 45.11
CA LEU A 105 -10.90 1.70 46.29
C LEU A 105 -9.91 2.41 47.21
N VAL A 106 -8.86 3.03 46.65
CA VAL A 106 -7.87 3.80 47.41
C VAL A 106 -8.54 4.98 48.09
N GLU A 107 -9.30 5.80 47.34
CA GLU A 107 -9.99 6.97 47.88
C GLU A 107 -10.95 6.60 49.02
N ARG A 108 -11.74 5.54 48.84
CA ARG A 108 -12.64 5.03 49.89
C ARG A 108 -11.85 4.60 51.14
N ASN A 109 -10.75 3.88 50.97
CA ASN A 109 -9.95 3.40 52.10
C ASN A 109 -9.32 4.58 52.85
N GLU A 110 -8.76 5.57 52.15
CA GLU A 110 -8.22 6.79 52.76
C GLU A 110 -9.26 7.52 53.61
N GLN A 111 -10.51 7.63 53.13
CA GLN A 111 -11.60 8.25 53.88
C GLN A 111 -11.96 7.46 55.15
N LEU A 112 -12.01 6.13 55.09
CA LEU A 112 -12.30 5.27 56.26
C LEU A 112 -11.20 5.32 57.32
N TYR A 113 -9.94 5.33 56.91
CA TYR A 113 -8.83 5.47 57.86
C TYR A 113 -8.73 6.89 58.44
N GLY A 114 -9.14 7.92 57.68
CA GLY A 114 -9.17 9.32 58.14
C GLY A 114 -10.33 9.65 59.09
N SER A 115 -11.45 8.94 59.02
CA SER A 115 -12.64 9.18 59.86
C SER A 115 -12.59 8.49 61.23
N GLY A 116 -11.57 7.65 61.48
CA GLY A 116 -11.44 6.87 62.72
C GLY A 116 -12.29 5.60 62.75
N ASP A 117 -13.05 5.29 61.69
CA ASP A 117 -13.82 4.05 61.52
C ASP A 117 -13.00 3.00 60.75
N ALA A 118 -11.76 2.78 61.20
CA ALA A 118 -10.83 1.87 60.54
C ALA A 118 -11.28 0.41 60.73
N PRO A 119 -11.53 -0.36 59.65
CA PRO A 119 -11.92 -1.76 59.77
C PRO A 119 -10.82 -2.60 60.43
N SER A 120 -11.21 -3.53 61.30
CA SER A 120 -10.29 -4.37 62.08
C SER A 120 -9.60 -5.48 61.29
N GLY A 121 -9.92 -5.63 60.00
CA GLY A 121 -9.33 -6.62 59.09
C GLY A 121 -9.47 -6.25 57.62
N GLY A 122 -8.69 -6.89 56.75
CA GLY A 122 -8.70 -6.66 55.31
C GLY A 122 -7.77 -7.61 54.55
N VAL A 123 -7.94 -7.69 53.23
CA VAL A 123 -7.09 -8.48 52.32
C VAL A 123 -6.44 -7.51 51.34
N ALA A 124 -5.10 -7.54 51.25
CA ALA A 124 -4.34 -6.70 50.33
C ALA A 124 -4.35 -7.29 48.91
N LEU A 125 -4.36 -6.41 47.90
CA LEU A 125 -4.17 -6.80 46.50
C LEU A 125 -2.68 -7.12 46.21
N PRO A 126 -2.39 -8.02 45.25
CA PRO A 126 -3.35 -8.85 44.51
C PRO A 126 -3.71 -10.12 45.30
N PHE A 127 -4.96 -10.55 45.20
CA PHE A 127 -5.43 -11.85 45.70
C PHE A 127 -6.38 -12.49 44.67
N ILE A 128 -6.66 -13.78 44.84
CA ILE A 128 -7.66 -14.51 44.04
C ILE A 128 -8.63 -15.17 45.02
N LEU A 129 -9.92 -15.08 44.74
CA LEU A 129 -10.97 -15.79 45.48
C LEU A 129 -11.26 -17.12 44.79
N VAL A 130 -11.23 -18.21 45.57
CA VAL A 130 -11.66 -19.53 45.14
C VAL A 130 -12.82 -19.93 46.04
N GLN A 131 -13.97 -20.28 45.45
CA GLN A 131 -15.20 -20.64 46.14
C GLN A 131 -15.57 -22.11 45.89
#